data_AF-A0A916F5L7-F1
#
_entry.id   AF-A0A916F5L7-F1
#
_cell.length_a   1.000
_cell.length_b   1.000
_cell.length_c   1.000
_cell.angle_alpha   90.00
_cell.angle_beta   90.00
_cell.angle_gamma   90.00
#
_symmetry.space_group_name_H-M   'P 1'
#
loop_
_entity.id
_entity.type
_entity.pdbx_description
1 polymer ?
#
loop_
_entity_poly.entity_id
_entity_poly.type
_entity_poly.pdbx_seq_one_letter_code
_entity_poly.pdbx_strand_id
1 'polypeptide(L)'
;MTHDDKLELDGYEGAGIGYERRQISVTAIHGTAVDAFTYYALQVDHRRQPYHWYKEHVLRGALEHGFPAPYIEHIRATPSIDDRDTERQRRELSIYRKAL
;
A
#
# COMPACT_ATOMS: atom_id res chain seq x y z
N MET A 1 0.95 17.62 -4.68
CA MET A 1 -0.11 17.39 -3.68
C MET A 1 -0.43 18.71 -2.99
N THR A 2 -1.64 19.20 -3.20
CA THR A 2 -2.17 20.44 -2.61
C THR A 2 -2.56 20.23 -1.14
N HIS A 3 -3.09 21.26 -0.48
CA HIS A 3 -3.70 21.10 0.85
C HIS A 3 -4.99 20.26 0.76
N ASP A 4 -5.82 20.51 -0.25
CA ASP A 4 -7.11 19.84 -0.40
C ASP A 4 -6.93 18.35 -0.73
N ASP A 5 -5.95 18.00 -1.58
CA ASP A 5 -5.57 16.60 -1.84
C ASP A 5 -5.23 15.86 -0.53
N LYS A 6 -4.62 16.57 0.44
CA LYS A 6 -4.22 15.98 1.74
C LYS A 6 -5.41 15.73 2.63
N LEU A 7 -6.37 16.66 2.65
CA LEU A 7 -7.60 16.50 3.40
C LEU A 7 -8.45 15.36 2.83
N GLU A 8 -8.47 15.19 1.50
CA GLU A 8 -9.14 14.05 0.87
C GLU A 8 -8.47 12.73 1.27
N LEU A 9 -7.12 12.68 1.21
CA LEU A 9 -6.37 11.50 1.61
C LEU A 9 -6.55 11.17 3.10
N ASP A 10 -6.58 12.17 3.99
CA ASP A 10 -6.88 11.98 5.41
C ASP A 10 -8.25 11.30 5.62
N GLY A 11 -9.23 11.58 4.74
CA GLY A 11 -10.55 10.95 4.75
C GLY A 11 -10.50 9.47 4.38
N TYR A 12 -9.77 9.09 3.31
CA TYR A 12 -9.62 7.69 2.90
C TYR A 12 -8.86 6.86 3.94
N GLU A 13 -7.84 7.45 4.57
CA GLU A 13 -6.98 6.77 5.55
C GLU A 13 -7.57 6.73 6.97
N GLY A 14 -8.66 7.49 7.21
CA GLY A 14 -9.26 7.61 8.54
C GLY A 14 -8.29 8.21 9.55
N ALA A 15 -7.65 9.33 9.19
CA ALA A 15 -6.61 9.97 9.99
C ALA A 15 -7.12 10.32 11.41
N GLY A 16 -6.38 9.89 12.43
CA GLY A 16 -6.73 10.04 13.84
C GLY A 16 -7.69 8.98 14.38
N ILE A 17 -8.18 8.06 13.53
CA ILE A 17 -9.08 6.96 13.92
C ILE A 17 -8.42 5.60 13.67
N GLY A 18 -8.09 5.31 12.41
CA GLY A 18 -7.44 4.06 12.00
C GLY A 18 -5.93 4.21 11.84
N TYR A 19 -5.51 5.34 11.30
CA TYR A 19 -4.11 5.66 11.05
C TYR A 19 -3.75 7.06 11.55
N GLU A 20 -2.49 7.24 11.95
CA GLU A 20 -1.89 8.52 12.28
C GLU A 20 -1.03 9.01 11.12
N ARG A 21 -1.22 10.27 10.71
CA ARG A 21 -0.33 10.92 9.74
C ARG A 21 0.99 11.27 10.39
N ARG A 22 2.10 10.90 9.75
CA ARG A 22 3.46 11.21 10.22
C ARG A 22 4.30 11.85 9.13
N GLN A 23 5.05 12.89 9.50
CA GLN A 23 6.15 13.40 8.68
C GLN A 23 7.37 12.50 8.88
N ILE A 24 8.02 12.12 7.79
CA ILE A 24 9.20 11.27 7.77
C ILE A 24 10.22 11.84 6.77
N SER A 25 11.49 11.54 7.00
CA SER A 25 12.53 11.76 6.00
C SER A 25 12.93 10.40 5.41
N VAL A 26 12.83 10.26 4.10
CA VAL A 26 13.19 9.03 3.37
C VAL A 26 14.43 9.26 2.53
N THR A 27 15.27 8.24 2.40
CA THR A 27 16.46 8.31 1.54
C THR A 27 16.13 7.73 0.17
N ALA A 28 16.19 8.57 -0.87
CA ALA A 28 16.07 8.13 -2.25
C ALA A 28 17.26 7.24 -2.65
N ILE A 29 17.13 6.50 -3.75
CA ILE A 29 18.15 5.54 -4.24
C ILE A 29 19.52 6.22 -4.43
N HIS A 30 19.55 7.50 -4.81
CA HIS A 30 20.78 8.27 -5.00
C HIS A 30 21.32 8.92 -3.70
N GLY A 31 20.78 8.55 -2.53
CA GLY A 31 21.26 9.00 -1.23
C GLY A 31 20.70 10.33 -0.75
N THR A 32 19.85 11.01 -1.53
CA THR A 32 19.23 12.28 -1.11
C THR A 32 18.10 12.02 -0.13
N ALA A 33 18.08 12.78 0.96
CA ALA A 33 16.96 12.82 1.89
C ALA A 33 15.79 13.61 1.28
N VAL A 34 14.59 13.05 1.37
CA VAL A 34 13.34 13.64 0.89
C VAL A 34 12.35 13.63 2.05
N ASP A 35 11.82 14.80 2.37
CA ASP A 35 10.74 14.90 3.35
C ASP A 35 9.43 14.47 2.70
N ALA A 36 8.74 13.56 3.37
CA ALA A 36 7.47 13.00 2.95
C ALA A 36 6.55 12.88 4.16
N PHE A 37 5.29 12.57 3.90
CA PHE A 37 4.40 12.12 4.95
C PHE A 37 3.75 10.80 4.55
N THR A 38 3.37 10.02 5.55
CA THR A 38 2.70 8.73 5.37
C THR A 38 1.78 8.46 6.56
N TYR A 39 1.05 7.36 6.50
CA TYR A 39 0.06 6.97 7.50
C TYR A 39 0.52 5.69 8.21
N TYR A 40 0.54 5.73 9.54
CA TYR A 40 0.90 4.60 10.40
C TYR A 40 -0.34 4.10 11.11
N ALA A 41 -0.59 2.79 11.08
CA ALA A 41 -1.74 2.23 11.78
C ALA A 41 -1.65 2.51 13.28
N LEU A 42 -2.74 3.01 13.87
CA LEU A 42 -2.83 3.28 15.31
C LEU A 42 -2.91 1.97 16.12
N GLN A 43 -3.49 0.93 15.53
CA GLN A 43 -3.63 -0.39 16.13
C GLN A 43 -3.17 -1.46 15.14
N VAL A 44 -2.12 -2.20 15.50
CA VAL A 44 -1.55 -3.27 14.68
C VAL A 44 -1.86 -4.62 15.33
N ASP A 45 -2.58 -5.49 14.61
CA ASP A 45 -2.72 -6.91 14.96
C ASP A 45 -1.79 -7.74 14.08
N HIS A 46 -0.66 -8.18 14.65
CA HIS A 46 0.37 -8.94 13.94
C HIS A 46 -0.09 -10.32 13.43
N ARG A 47 -1.27 -10.79 13.84
CA ARG A 47 -1.84 -12.04 13.35
C ARG A 47 -2.59 -11.87 12.05
N ARG A 48 -2.91 -10.63 11.65
CA ARG A 48 -3.59 -10.35 10.39
C ARG A 48 -2.64 -10.54 9.24
N GLN A 49 -3.09 -11.29 8.23
CA GLN A 49 -2.41 -11.42 6.96
C GLN A 49 -3.18 -10.64 5.90
N PRO A 50 -2.50 -10.00 4.93
CA PRO A 50 -3.18 -9.36 3.82
C PRO A 50 -3.92 -10.40 2.98
N TYR A 51 -5.01 -10.00 2.34
CA TYR A 51 -5.63 -10.84 1.32
C TYR A 51 -4.72 -10.96 0.11
N HIS A 52 -4.83 -12.08 -0.62
CA HIS A 52 -4.06 -12.31 -1.84
C HIS A 52 -4.21 -11.15 -2.84
N TRP A 53 -5.43 -10.65 -3.05
CA TRP A 53 -5.69 -9.53 -3.96
C TRP A 53 -5.00 -8.23 -3.51
N TYR A 54 -4.95 -7.96 -2.20
CA TYR A 54 -4.28 -6.78 -1.66
C TYR A 54 -2.76 -6.87 -1.83
N LYS A 55 -2.17 -8.04 -1.54
CA LYS A 55 -0.76 -8.29 -1.80
C LYS A 55 -0.41 -8.10 -3.29
N GLU A 56 -1.30 -8.51 -4.18
CA GLU A 56 -1.11 -8.35 -5.63
C GLU A 56 -1.05 -6.87 -6.04
N HIS A 57 -1.87 -5.99 -5.45
CA HIS A 57 -1.77 -4.54 -5.70
C HIS A 57 -0.42 -3.98 -5.28
N VAL A 58 0.05 -4.32 -4.07
CA VAL A 58 1.36 -3.86 -3.56
C VAL A 58 2.49 -4.36 -4.46
N LEU A 59 2.45 -5.63 -4.85
CA LEU A 59 3.46 -6.24 -5.72
C LEU A 59 3.49 -5.57 -7.10
N ARG A 60 2.33 -5.34 -7.72
CA ARG A 60 2.25 -4.69 -9.04
C ARG A 60 2.73 -3.25 -9.01
N GLY A 61 2.37 -2.48 -7.99
CA GLY A 61 2.88 -1.11 -7.83
C GLY A 61 4.40 -1.07 -7.68
N ALA A 62 4.97 -1.99 -6.88
CA ALA A 62 6.43 -2.08 -6.71
C ALA A 62 7.14 -2.46 -8.04
N LEU A 63 6.56 -3.38 -8.82
CA LEU A 63 7.07 -3.77 -10.13
C LEU A 63 6.98 -2.63 -11.15
N GLU A 64 5.84 -1.95 -11.22
CA GLU A 64 5.58 -0.83 -12.13
C GLU A 64 6.55 0.33 -11.89
N HIS A 65 6.85 0.65 -10.63
CA HIS A 65 7.78 1.71 -10.26
C HIS A 65 9.24 1.26 -10.16
N GLY A 66 9.57 0.03 -10.57
CA GLY A 66 10.95 -0.45 -10.67
C GLY A 66 11.67 -0.54 -9.32
N PHE A 67 10.99 -0.97 -8.26
CA PHE A 67 11.60 -1.11 -6.93
C PHE A 67 12.73 -2.17 -6.95
N PRO A 68 13.69 -2.11 -6.01
CA PRO A 68 14.80 -3.07 -5.98
C PRO A 68 14.34 -4.52 -5.88
N ALA A 69 14.99 -5.43 -6.62
CA ALA A 69 14.66 -6.85 -6.64
C ALA A 69 14.57 -7.49 -5.23
N PRO A 70 15.49 -7.22 -4.28
CA PRO A 70 15.36 -7.76 -2.92
C PRO A 70 14.07 -7.35 -2.21
N TYR A 71 13.57 -6.14 -2.47
CA TYR A 71 12.33 -5.65 -1.87
C TYR A 71 11.09 -6.27 -2.54
N ILE A 72 11.13 -6.47 -3.86
CA ILE A 72 10.09 -7.21 -4.58
C ILE A 72 9.99 -8.64 -4.05
N GLU A 73 11.12 -9.32 -3.85
CA GLU A 73 11.13 -10.69 -3.30
C GLU A 73 10.62 -10.73 -1.86
N HIS A 74 10.90 -9.69 -1.07
CA HIS A 74 10.31 -9.54 0.26
C HIS A 74 8.77 -9.46 0.19
N ILE A 75 8.21 -8.65 -0.71
CA ILE A 75 6.75 -8.57 -0.92
C ILE A 75 6.18 -9.93 -1.37
N ARG A 76 6.85 -10.63 -2.29
CA ARG A 76 6.41 -11.96 -2.76
C ARG A 76 6.35 -12.97 -1.62
N ALA A 77 7.36 -12.96 -0.75
CA ALA A 77 7.48 -13.86 0.39
C ALA A 77 6.47 -13.59 1.52
N THR A 78 5.87 -12.40 1.58
CA THR A 78 4.84 -12.08 2.59
C THR A 78 3.66 -13.06 2.52
N PRO A 79 3.34 -13.76 3.63
CA PRO A 79 2.17 -14.62 3.70
C PRO A 79 0.89 -13.82 3.45
N SER A 80 -0.04 -14.40 2.70
CA SER A 80 -1.36 -13.84 2.46
C SER A 80 -2.41 -14.95 2.46
N ILE A 81 -3.67 -14.56 2.60
CA ILE A 81 -4.82 -15.47 2.71
C ILE A 81 -5.87 -15.17 1.65
N ASP A 82 -6.73 -16.15 1.36
CA ASP A 82 -7.92 -15.94 0.55
C ASP A 82 -8.88 -14.95 1.21
N ASP A 83 -9.56 -14.18 0.36
CA ASP A 83 -10.69 -13.38 0.78
C ASP A 83 -11.96 -14.23 0.70
N ARG A 84 -12.70 -14.33 1.82
CA ARG A 84 -13.99 -15.04 1.83
C ARG A 84 -15.03 -14.35 0.95
N ASP A 85 -14.85 -13.07 0.66
CA ASP A 85 -15.63 -12.32 -0.32
C ASP A 85 -14.98 -12.41 -1.71
N THR A 86 -15.39 -13.42 -2.47
CA THR A 86 -14.88 -13.67 -3.82
C THR A 86 -15.29 -12.58 -4.81
N GLU A 87 -16.39 -11.87 -4.57
CA GLU A 87 -16.84 -10.76 -5.43
C GLU A 87 -15.96 -9.54 -5.26
N ARG A 88 -15.57 -9.21 -4.01
CA ARG A 88 -14.55 -8.20 -3.74
C ARG A 88 -13.25 -8.57 -4.45
N GLN A 89 -12.72 -9.76 -4.24
CA GLN A 89 -11.50 -10.20 -4.92
C GLN A 89 -11.58 -10.01 -6.46
N ARG A 90 -12.70 -10.40 -7.08
CA ARG A 90 -12.87 -10.22 -8.54
C ARG A 90 -12.88 -8.75 -8.94
N ARG A 91 -13.57 -7.89 -8.19
CA ARG A 91 -13.64 -6.45 -8.45
C ARG A 91 -12.26 -5.80 -8.33
N GLU A 92 -11.54 -6.05 -7.24
CA GLU A 92 -10.22 -5.46 -7.00
C GLU A 92 -9.22 -5.86 -8.10
N LEU A 93 -9.19 -7.15 -8.49
CA LEU A 93 -8.29 -7.62 -9.56
C LEU A 93 -8.75 -7.25 -10.98
N SER A 94 -9.98 -6.75 -11.16
CA SER A 94 -10.52 -6.42 -12.48
C SER A 94 -9.77 -5.28 -13.16
N ILE A 95 -9.15 -4.37 -12.40
CA ILE A 95 -8.37 -3.24 -12.92
C ILE A 95 -7.16 -3.68 -13.76
N TYR A 96 -6.74 -4.94 -13.62
CA TYR A 96 -5.63 -5.52 -14.37
C TYR A 96 -6.05 -6.33 -15.59
N ARG A 97 -7.35 -6.52 -15.80
CA ARG A 97 -7.87 -7.16 -17.00
C ARG A 97 -7.88 -6.09 -18.08
N LYS A 98 -6.97 -6.19 -19.05
CA LYS A 98 -7.02 -5.35 -20.26
C LYS A 98 -8.41 -5.48 -20.88
N ALA A 99 -9.02 -4.36 -21.28
CA ALA A 99 -10.11 -4.40 -22.23
C ALA A 99 -9.59 -5.11 -23.50
N LEU A 100 -10.35 -6.09 -23.99
CA LEU A 100 -10.10 -6.75 -25.27
C LEU A 100 -10.22 -5.74 -26.42
#